data_AF-A0A3C2E2P1-F1
#
_entry.id   AF-A0A3C2E2P1-F1
#
_cell.length_a   1.000
_cell.length_b   1.000
_cell.length_c   1.000
_cell.angle_alpha   90.00
_cell.angle_beta   90.00
_cell.angle_gamma   90.00
#
_symmetry.space_group_name_H-M   'P 1'
#
loop_
_entity.id
_entity.type
_entity.pdbx_description
1 polymer ?
#
loop_
_entity_poly.entity_id
_entity_poly.type
_entity_poly.pdbx_seq_one_letter_code
_entity_poly.pdbx_strand_id
1 'polypeptide(L)'
;MAMPDYAVWLNAVMAGARGEGDTDFLSAESWQILLTPPEGESYAMGWGIGSDGSLQHAGSNTMWFVQAALWPEADRAAVAGVNEARMSRVAAPVGEIMMRYAPE
;
A
#
# COMPACT_ATOMS: atom_id res chain seq x y z
N MET A 1 8.29 -4.23 -12.96
CA MET A 1 8.91 -3.78 -11.69
C MET A 1 9.23 -5.02 -10.89
N ALA A 2 10.44 -5.15 -10.35
CA ALA A 2 10.76 -6.26 -9.47
C ALA A 2 10.27 -5.96 -8.04
N MET A 3 10.07 -7.00 -7.21
CA MET A 3 9.62 -6.82 -5.82
C MET A 3 10.56 -5.92 -4.99
N PRO A 4 11.90 -6.00 -5.12
CA PRO A 4 12.79 -5.07 -4.44
C PRO A 4 12.59 -3.61 -4.84
N ASP A 5 12.36 -3.33 -6.13
CA ASP A 5 12.08 -1.95 -6.59
C ASP A 5 10.78 -1.44 -5.99
N TYR A 6 9.76 -2.31 -5.90
CA TYR A 6 8.49 -1.92 -5.32
C TYR A 6 8.63 -1.65 -3.82
N ALA A 7 9.46 -2.41 -3.10
CA ALA A 7 9.78 -2.12 -1.70
C ALA A 7 10.47 -0.76 -1.50
N VAL A 8 11.35 -0.35 -2.42
CA VAL A 8 11.93 1.02 -2.40
C VAL A 8 10.84 2.08 -2.53
N TRP A 9 9.88 1.87 -3.43
CA TRP A 9 8.73 2.77 -3.55
C TRP A 9 7.86 2.78 -2.28
N LEU A 10 7.56 1.62 -1.69
CA LEU A 10 6.79 1.55 -0.46
C LEU A 10 7.49 2.26 0.72
N ASN A 11 8.83 2.26 0.76
CA ASN A 11 9.58 3.04 1.75
C ASN A 11 9.40 4.56 1.55
N ALA A 12 9.30 5.05 0.32
CA ALA A 12 9.00 6.46 0.07
C ALA A 12 7.59 6.82 0.54
N VAL A 13 6.61 5.95 0.27
CA VAL A 13 5.23 6.12 0.76
C VAL A 13 5.17 6.07 2.28
N MET A 14 5.94 5.17 2.91
CA MET A 14 6.07 5.07 4.38
C MET A 14 6.56 6.39 4.98
N ALA A 15 7.65 6.95 4.46
CA ALA A 15 8.17 8.24 4.90
C ALA A 15 7.14 9.37 4.68
N GLY A 16 6.48 9.39 3.52
CA GLY A 16 5.40 10.33 3.22
C GLY A 16 4.25 10.26 4.23
N ALA A 17 3.79 9.05 4.56
CA ALA A 17 2.71 8.81 5.52
C ALA A 17 3.06 9.25 6.95
N ARG A 18 4.34 9.18 7.34
CA ARG A 18 4.82 9.65 8.65
C ARG A 18 5.14 11.15 8.69
N GLY A 19 4.95 11.87 7.59
CA GLY A 19 5.32 13.29 7.50
C GLY A 19 6.83 13.52 7.38
N GLU A 20 7.62 12.48 7.12
CA GLU A 20 9.06 12.52 6.87
C GLU A 20 9.37 12.67 5.36
N GLY A 21 8.33 12.69 4.52
CA GLY A 21 8.45 12.59 3.07
C GLY A 21 8.97 13.83 2.34
N ASP A 22 9.43 14.87 3.04
CA ASP A 22 10.07 16.04 2.42
C ASP A 22 11.41 15.61 1.81
N THR A 23 11.36 15.24 0.52
CA THR A 23 12.43 14.61 -0.24
C THR A 23 12.51 15.25 -1.62
N ASP A 24 13.55 14.93 -2.39
CA ASP A 24 13.67 15.37 -3.81
C ASP A 24 12.56 14.82 -4.73
N PHE A 25 11.65 13.96 -4.22
CA PHE A 25 10.60 13.32 -5.01
C PHE A 25 9.24 14.02 -4.90
N LEU A 26 8.69 14.16 -3.69
CA LEU A 26 7.43 14.86 -3.41
C LEU A 26 7.59 15.70 -2.14
N SER A 27 6.90 16.85 -2.10
CA SER A 27 6.82 17.65 -0.88
C SER A 27 5.93 16.97 0.16
N ALA A 28 6.11 17.33 1.44
CA ALA A 28 5.23 16.87 2.52
C ALA A 28 3.74 17.18 2.25
N GLU A 29 3.42 18.36 1.70
CA GLU A 29 2.06 18.73 1.30
C GLU A 29 1.51 17.79 0.21
N SER A 30 2.33 17.44 -0.79
CA SER A 30 1.93 16.53 -1.86
C SER A 30 1.65 15.12 -1.33
N TRP A 31 2.44 14.64 -0.36
CA TRP A 31 2.18 13.37 0.31
C TRP A 31 0.87 13.37 1.09
N GLN A 32 0.57 14.46 1.81
CA GLN A 32 -0.70 14.62 2.51
C GLN A 32 -1.88 14.56 1.54
N ILE A 33 -1.80 15.27 0.41
CA ILE A 33 -2.84 15.23 -0.63
C ILE A 33 -3.01 13.82 -1.20
N LEU A 34 -1.91 13.11 -1.47
CA LEU A 34 -1.94 11.77 -2.05
C LEU A 34 -2.60 10.73 -1.13
N LEU A 35 -2.35 10.83 0.18
CA LEU A 35 -2.70 9.80 1.16
C LEU A 35 -3.94 10.15 2.01
N THR A 36 -4.45 11.38 1.94
CA THR A 36 -5.65 11.78 2.67
C THR A 36 -6.89 11.55 1.79
N PRO A 37 -7.84 10.72 2.22
CA PRO A 37 -9.10 10.56 1.50
C PRO A 37 -9.99 11.80 1.72
N PRO A 38 -10.95 12.07 0.80
CA PRO A 38 -12.00 13.05 1.06
C PRO A 38 -12.77 12.75 2.36
N GLU A 39 -13.39 13.78 2.95
CA GLU A 39 -14.16 13.61 4.18
C GLU A 39 -15.25 12.54 4.02
N GLY A 40 -15.27 11.58 4.95
CA GLY A 40 -16.22 10.46 4.95
C GLY A 40 -15.84 9.28 4.05
N GLU A 41 -14.75 9.37 3.30
CA GLU A 41 -14.28 8.31 2.40
C GLU A 41 -13.11 7.52 3.00
N SER A 42 -12.89 6.31 2.50
CA SER A 42 -11.77 5.42 2.89
C SER A 42 -10.83 5.12 1.71
N TYR A 43 -10.83 5.98 0.69
CA TYR A 43 -10.01 5.82 -0.50
C TYR A 43 -9.50 7.19 -0.96
N ALA A 44 -8.18 7.32 -1.06
CA ALA A 44 -7.49 8.52 -1.50
C ALA A 44 -7.07 8.38 -2.99
N MET A 45 -5.96 9.01 -3.39
CA MET A 45 -5.47 8.98 -4.77
C MET A 45 -4.76 7.67 -5.12
N GLY A 46 -5.53 6.56 -5.12
CA GLY A 46 -5.00 5.23 -5.40
C GLY A 46 -4.75 4.37 -4.17
N TRP A 47 -5.01 4.87 -2.96
CA TRP A 47 -4.76 4.15 -1.72
C TRP A 47 -6.07 3.94 -0.96
N GLY A 48 -6.35 2.69 -0.61
CA GLY A 48 -7.35 2.37 0.40
C GLY A 48 -6.80 2.68 1.78
N ILE A 49 -7.63 3.26 2.65
CA ILE A 49 -7.28 3.66 4.01
C ILE A 49 -8.06 2.78 4.97
N GLY A 50 -7.35 1.93 5.71
CA GLY A 50 -7.93 1.10 6.75
C GLY A 50 -8.39 1.94 7.95
N SER A 51 -9.33 1.42 8.73
CA SER A 51 -9.78 2.07 9.97
C SER A 51 -8.68 2.20 11.03
N ASP A 52 -7.64 1.38 10.90
CA ASP A 52 -6.41 1.40 11.71
C ASP A 52 -5.35 2.37 11.17
N GLY A 53 -5.66 3.14 10.12
CA GLY A 53 -4.72 4.01 9.43
C GLY A 53 -3.77 3.28 8.47
N SER A 54 -3.97 1.98 8.23
CA SER A 54 -3.18 1.25 7.24
C SER A 54 -3.45 1.75 5.82
N LEU A 55 -2.41 1.74 4.99
CA LEU A 55 -2.50 2.10 3.58
C LEU A 55 -2.47 0.83 2.74
N GLN A 56 -3.43 0.67 1.83
CA GLN A 56 -3.56 -0.51 1.00
C GLN A 56 -3.59 -0.14 -0.49
N HIS A 57 -2.89 -0.92 -1.29
CA HIS A 57 -2.91 -0.79 -2.75
C HIS A 57 -2.98 -2.17 -3.38
N ALA A 58 -3.84 -2.34 -4.38
CA ALA A 58 -3.95 -3.58 -5.12
C ALA A 58 -4.00 -3.30 -6.62
N GLY A 59 -3.25 -4.09 -7.37
CA GLY A 59 -3.19 -4.02 -8.82
C GLY A 59 -3.36 -5.41 -9.43
N SER A 60 -4.15 -5.50 -10.49
CA SER A 60 -4.27 -6.70 -11.29
C SER A 60 -4.31 -6.34 -12.76
N ASN A 61 -3.88 -7.25 -13.60
CA ASN A 61 -4.31 -7.30 -14.99
C ASN A 61 -4.83 -8.71 -15.28
N THR A 62 -4.92 -9.12 -16.55
CA THR A 62 -5.38 -10.46 -16.94
C THR A 62 -4.34 -11.57 -16.68
N MET A 63 -3.15 -11.24 -16.19
CA MET A 63 -2.00 -12.15 -16.05
C MET A 63 -1.51 -12.30 -14.61
N TRP A 64 -1.57 -11.24 -13.80
CA TRP A 64 -1.04 -11.22 -12.44
C TRP A 64 -1.90 -10.39 -11.49
N PHE A 65 -1.68 -10.62 -10.19
CA PHE A 65 -2.23 -9.85 -9.08
C PHE A 65 -1.11 -9.45 -8.11
N VAL A 66 -1.14 -8.22 -7.61
CA VAL A 66 -0.22 -7.70 -6.61
C VAL A 66 -1.01 -6.91 -5.57
N GLN A 67 -0.68 -7.10 -4.29
CA GLN A 67 -1.24 -6.34 -3.18
C GLN A 67 -0.11 -5.84 -2.29
N ALA A 68 -0.20 -4.59 -1.85
CA ALA A 68 0.68 -3.96 -0.89
C ALA A 68 -0.14 -3.42 0.29
N ALA A 69 0.46 -3.45 1.47
CA ALA A 69 -0.07 -2.85 2.69
C ALA A 69 1.07 -2.17 3.46
N LEU A 70 0.78 -1.02 4.06
CA LEU A 70 1.68 -0.30 4.96
C LEU A 70 0.95 0.01 6.26
N TRP A 71 1.69 -0.06 7.36
CA TRP A 71 1.26 0.34 8.69
C TRP A 71 2.26 1.40 9.19
N PRO A 72 2.00 2.70 8.92
CA PRO A 72 2.95 3.77 9.22
C PRO A 72 3.38 3.85 10.68
N GLU A 73 2.43 3.71 11.60
CA GLU A 73 2.68 3.72 13.05
C GLU A 73 3.60 2.58 13.51
N ALA A 74 3.62 1.46 12.79
CA ALA A 74 4.43 0.28 13.12
C ALA A 74 5.73 0.18 12.28
N ASP A 75 6.02 1.18 11.42
CA ASP A 75 7.11 1.17 10.44
C ASP A 75 7.21 -0.16 9.67
N ARG A 76 6.07 -0.63 9.16
CA ARG A 76 5.97 -1.93 8.51
C ARG A 76 5.28 -1.85 7.17
N ALA A 77 5.87 -2.49 6.17
CA ALA A 77 5.26 -2.68 4.86
C ALA A 77 5.30 -4.16 4.47
N ALA A 78 4.29 -4.58 3.72
CA ALA A 78 4.22 -5.89 3.09
C ALA A 78 3.80 -5.73 1.63
N VAL A 79 4.28 -6.64 0.79
CA VAL A 79 3.84 -6.76 -0.60
C VAL A 79 3.89 -8.22 -1.04
N ALA A 80 2.86 -8.65 -1.74
CA ALA A 80 2.77 -9.97 -2.32
C ALA A 80 2.30 -9.87 -3.77
N GLY A 81 2.92 -10.67 -4.65
CA GLY A 81 2.56 -10.74 -6.05
C GLY A 81 2.50 -12.18 -6.54
N VAL A 82 1.54 -12.47 -7.42
CA VAL A 82 1.35 -13.79 -8.03
C VAL A 82 1.11 -13.65 -9.53
N ASN A 83 1.64 -14.58 -10.32
CA ASN A 83 1.41 -14.67 -11.77
C ASN A 83 0.09 -15.39 -12.08
N GLU A 84 -0.98 -14.96 -11.42
CA GLU A 84 -2.34 -15.41 -11.60
C GLU A 84 -3.26 -14.22 -11.31
N ALA A 85 -4.26 -14.02 -12.18
CA ALA A 85 -5.13 -12.84 -12.16
C ALA A 85 -6.59 -13.15 -11.82
N ARG A 86 -6.99 -14.42 -11.76
CA ARG A 86 -8.36 -14.78 -11.40
C ARG A 86 -8.61 -14.45 -9.93
N MET A 87 -9.23 -13.30 -9.67
CA MET A 87 -9.51 -12.81 -8.31
C MET A 87 -10.19 -13.84 -7.43
N SER A 88 -11.11 -14.64 -7.99
CA SER A 88 -11.79 -15.73 -7.30
C SER A 88 -10.85 -16.81 -6.75
N ARG A 89 -9.61 -16.89 -7.24
CA ARG A 89 -8.57 -17.81 -6.80
C ARG A 89 -7.51 -17.14 -5.93
N VAL A 90 -7.17 -15.88 -6.19
CA VAL A 90 -5.99 -15.24 -5.58
C VAL A 90 -6.30 -14.23 -4.48
N ALA A 91 -7.46 -13.58 -4.50
CA ALA A 91 -7.73 -12.47 -3.58
C ALA A 91 -7.68 -12.92 -2.11
N ALA A 92 -8.38 -14.01 -1.77
CA ALA A 92 -8.40 -14.55 -0.41
C ALA A 92 -7.02 -15.03 0.10
N PRO A 93 -6.31 -15.95 -0.59
CA PRO A 93 -5.03 -16.44 -0.08
C PRO A 93 -3.94 -15.37 -0.02
N VAL A 94 -3.94 -14.41 -0.95
CA VAL A 94 -3.00 -13.27 -0.88
C VAL A 94 -3.34 -12.40 0.32
N GLY A 95 -4.61 -12.01 0.51
CA GLY A 95 -5.04 -11.24 1.67
C GLY A 95 -4.70 -11.91 3.00
N GLU A 96 -4.91 -13.23 3.12
CA GLU A 96 -4.53 -13.99 4.32
C GLU A 96 -3.03 -13.93 4.62
N ILE A 97 -2.17 -14.03 3.61
CA ILE A 97 -0.72 -13.90 3.78
C ILE A 97 -0.36 -12.49 4.23
N MET A 98 -0.96 -11.47 3.62
CA MET A 98 -0.72 -10.07 3.97
C MET A 98 -1.06 -9.79 5.44
N MET A 99 -2.18 -10.32 5.93
CA MET A 99 -2.61 -10.14 7.33
C MET A 99 -1.68 -10.78 8.35
N ARG A 100 -0.89 -11.79 7.99
CA ARG A 100 0.14 -12.36 8.89
C ARG A 100 1.27 -11.39 9.21
N TYR A 101 1.44 -10.35 8.39
CA TYR A 101 2.43 -9.31 8.60
C TYR A 101 1.84 -8.06 9.23
N ALA A 102 0.53 -7.96 9.45
CA ALA A 102 -0.07 -6.85 10.17
C ALA A 102 0.54 -6.75 11.59
N PRO A 103 0.72 -5.54 12.14
CA PRO A 103 1.05 -5.37 13.56
C PRO A 103 -0.09 -5.90 14.45
N GLU A 104 0.25 -6.23 15.70
CA GLU A 104 -0.72 -6.68 16.72
C GLU A 104 -1.68 -5.58 17.16
#